data_AF-A0A653HEQ5-F1
#
_entry.id   AF-A0A653HEQ5-F1
#
_cell.length_a   1.000
_cell.length_b   1.000
_cell.length_c   1.000
_cell.angle_alpha   90.00
_cell.angle_beta   90.00
_cell.angle_gamma   90.00
#
_symmetry.space_group_name_H-M   'P 1'
#
loop_
_entity.id
_entity.type
_entity.pdbx_description
1 polymer ?
#
loop_
_entity_poly.entity_id
_entity_poly.type
_entity_poly.pdbx_seq_one_letter_code
_entity_poly.pdbx_strand_id
1 'polypeptide(L)'
;MNYDDDKNTSKDDFINYLEENGVINHLSQVLLKLFKEKEKPKDAIKFIRDNLQYLENDVSLDDLKHENLYLRQENQRLTKKFEELNETLQKLLNNPLDSKP
;
A
#
# COMPACT_ATOMS: atom_id res chain seq x y z
N MET A 1 30.99 33.16 -5.73
CA MET A 1 30.12 31.99 -5.98
C MET A 1 30.97 30.89 -6.56
N ASN A 2 31.07 29.76 -5.86
CA ASN A 2 31.92 28.64 -6.24
C ASN A 2 31.13 27.80 -7.26
N TYR A 3 31.54 27.84 -8.54
CA TYR A 3 30.80 27.22 -9.65
C TYR A 3 30.59 25.70 -9.51
N ASP A 4 31.39 25.05 -8.67
CA ASP A 4 31.27 23.62 -8.37
C ASP A 4 30.16 23.31 -7.36
N ASP A 5 29.75 24.29 -6.56
CA ASP A 5 28.67 24.13 -5.56
C ASP A 5 27.31 24.08 -6.27
N ASP A 6 27.05 25.02 -7.19
CA ASP A 6 25.80 25.07 -7.99
C ASP A 6 25.58 23.80 -8.84
N LYS A 7 26.67 23.17 -9.33
CA LYS A 7 26.58 21.92 -10.10
C LYS A 7 26.27 20.70 -9.23
N ASN A 8 26.71 20.70 -7.98
CA ASN A 8 26.39 19.60 -7.07
C ASN A 8 24.95 19.75 -6.54
N THR A 9 24.53 20.97 -6.19
CA THR A 9 23.13 21.25 -5.83
C THR A 9 22.16 20.80 -6.94
N SER A 10 22.44 21.14 -8.21
CA SER A 10 21.59 20.71 -9.32
C SER A 10 21.52 19.19 -9.53
N LYS A 11 22.56 18.44 -9.16
CA LYS A 11 22.55 16.98 -9.24
C LYS A 11 21.78 16.37 -8.09
N ASP A 12 22.02 16.87 -6.87
CA ASP A 12 21.35 16.40 -5.67
C ASP A 12 19.84 16.67 -5.76
N ASP A 13 19.43 17.83 -6.27
CA ASP A 13 18.02 18.14 -6.54
C ASP A 13 17.39 17.16 -7.54
N PHE A 14 18.14 16.75 -8.57
CA PHE A 14 17.64 15.78 -9.55
C PHE A 14 17.56 14.37 -8.95
N ILE A 15 18.53 13.96 -8.13
CA ILE A 15 18.49 12.68 -7.44
C ILE A 15 17.31 12.64 -6.47
N ASN A 16 17.14 13.70 -5.66
CA ASN A 16 16.01 13.86 -4.76
C ASN A 16 14.69 13.77 -5.53
N TYR A 17 14.58 14.45 -6.67
CA TYR A 17 13.39 14.34 -7.54
C TYR A 17 13.12 12.90 -7.96
N LEU A 18 14.13 12.14 -8.39
CA LEU A 18 13.97 10.75 -8.81
C LEU A 18 13.59 9.83 -7.63
N GLU A 19 14.10 10.10 -6.44
CA GLU A 19 13.76 9.37 -5.21
C GLU A 19 12.34 9.68 -4.73
N GLU A 20 11.97 10.96 -4.63
CA GLU A 20 10.64 11.43 -4.22
C GLU A 20 9.54 10.91 -5.15
N ASN A 21 9.82 10.83 -6.45
CA ASN A 21 8.88 10.29 -7.44
C ASN A 21 8.99 8.76 -7.59
N GLY A 22 9.78 8.08 -6.75
CA GLY A 22 9.89 6.62 -6.71
C GLY A 22 10.57 5.99 -7.92
N VAL A 23 11.16 6.77 -8.82
CA VAL A 23 11.80 6.33 -10.07
C VAL A 23 12.95 5.36 -9.79
N ILE A 24 13.80 5.68 -8.82
CA ILE A 24 14.94 4.85 -8.43
C ILE A 24 14.47 3.49 -7.92
N ASN A 25 13.46 3.47 -7.04
CA ASN A 25 12.91 2.24 -6.49
C ASN A 25 12.30 1.37 -7.60
N HIS A 26 11.54 1.98 -8.51
CA HIS A 26 10.88 1.28 -9.62
C HIS A 26 11.89 0.61 -10.55
N LEU A 27 12.91 1.34 -10.99
CA LEU A 27 13.99 0.80 -11.82
C LEU A 27 14.75 -0.32 -11.08
N SER A 28 15.03 -0.12 -9.79
CA SER A 28 15.72 -1.11 -8.96
C SER A 28 14.95 -2.43 -8.86
N GLN A 29 13.62 -2.38 -8.76
CA GLN A 29 12.79 -3.59 -8.72
C GLN A 29 12.79 -4.37 -10.03
N VAL A 30 12.69 -3.70 -11.18
CA VAL A 30 12.78 -4.37 -12.49
C VAL A 30 14.16 -5.02 -12.68
N LEU A 31 15.22 -4.33 -12.28
CA LEU A 31 16.57 -4.88 -12.34
C LEU A 31 16.73 -6.07 -11.37
N LEU A 32 16.16 -6.00 -10.18
CA LEU A 32 16.14 -7.12 -9.23
C LEU A 32 15.37 -8.32 -9.78
N LYS A 33 14.25 -8.08 -10.48
CA LYS A 33 13.48 -9.13 -11.15
C LYS A 33 14.32 -9.81 -12.24
N LEU A 34 14.96 -9.01 -13.10
CA LEU A 34 15.89 -9.51 -14.11
C LEU A 34 17.06 -10.29 -13.48
N PHE A 35 17.56 -9.83 -12.34
CA PHE A 35 18.62 -10.52 -11.59
C PHE A 35 18.15 -11.88 -11.04
N LYS A 36 16.89 -11.98 -10.57
CA LYS A 36 16.30 -13.22 -10.04
C LYS A 36 15.91 -14.25 -11.10
N GLU A 37 15.79 -13.85 -12.37
CA GLU A 37 15.46 -14.78 -13.46
C GLU A 37 16.48 -15.93 -13.53
N LYS A 38 15.96 -17.17 -13.45
CA LYS A 38 16.77 -18.40 -13.47
C LYS A 38 17.46 -18.60 -14.82
N GLU A 39 16.77 -18.26 -15.90
CA GLU A 39 17.31 -18.22 -17.25
C GLU A 39 17.27 -16.77 -17.74
N LYS A 40 18.42 -16.20 -18.10
CA LYS A 40 18.46 -14.80 -18.52
C LYS A 40 17.75 -14.66 -19.87
N PRO A 41 16.85 -13.67 -20.01
CA PRO A 41 16.19 -13.42 -21.28
C PRO A 41 17.23 -13.09 -22.34
N LYS A 42 17.04 -13.61 -23.55
CA LYS A 42 17.92 -13.33 -24.70
C LYS A 42 17.96 -11.84 -25.03
N ASP A 43 16.87 -11.12 -24.77
CA ASP A 43 16.78 -9.67 -24.89
C ASP A 43 16.40 -9.06 -23.54
N ALA A 44 17.43 -8.61 -22.81
CA ALA A 44 17.27 -7.98 -21.51
C ALA A 44 16.58 -6.61 -21.59
N ILE A 45 16.77 -5.85 -22.68
CA ILE A 45 16.17 -4.52 -22.84
C ILE A 45 14.67 -4.66 -23.06
N LYS A 46 14.25 -5.62 -23.88
CA LYS A 46 12.83 -5.94 -24.04
C LYS A 46 12.21 -6.37 -22.71
N PHE A 47 12.88 -7.23 -21.95
CA PHE A 47 12.40 -7.62 -20.62
C PHE A 47 12.19 -6.42 -19.69
N ILE A 48 13.17 -5.51 -19.61
CA ILE A 48 13.06 -4.31 -18.78
C ILE A 48 11.88 -3.44 -19.22
N ARG A 49 11.73 -3.19 -20.53
CA ARG A 49 10.64 -2.38 -21.07
C ARG A 49 9.27 -2.96 -20.72
N ASP A 50 9.09 -4.27 -20.92
CA ASP A 50 7.83 -4.94 -20.66
C ASP A 50 7.51 -4.87 -19.16
N ASN A 51 8.49 -5.10 -18.28
CA ASN A 51 8.28 -5.11 -16.83
C ASN A 51 8.16 -3.72 -16.18
N LEU A 52 8.64 -2.66 -16.83
CA LEU A 52 8.39 -1.29 -16.39
C LEU A 52 6.93 -0.86 -16.56
N GLN A 53 6.20 -1.42 -17.55
CA GLN A 53 4.80 -1.07 -17.80
C GLN A 53 3.83 -1.72 -16.80
N TYR A 54 4.19 -2.88 -16.23
CA TYR A 54 3.30 -3.62 -15.33
C TYR A 54 3.34 -3.15 -13.88
N LEU A 55 4.38 -2.41 -13.48
CA LEU A 55 4.55 -1.95 -12.10
C LEU A 55 3.69 -0.73 -11.74
N GLU A 56 3.08 -0.03 -12.71
CA GLU A 56 2.10 1.04 -12.43
C GLU A 56 0.84 0.55 -11.69
N ASN A 57 0.59 -0.77 -11.65
CA ASN A 57 -0.60 -1.35 -11.03
C ASN A 57 -0.35 -2.06 -9.68
N ASP A 58 0.88 -2.07 -9.19
CA ASP A 58 1.20 -2.82 -7.97
C ASP A 58 0.99 -1.92 -6.73
N VAL A 59 -0.27 -1.86 -6.27
CA VAL A 59 -0.46 -1.83 -4.80
C VAL A 59 0.31 -3.05 -4.30
N SER A 60 1.38 -2.83 -3.53
CA SER A 60 2.24 -3.92 -3.08
C SER A 60 1.36 -5.02 -2.49
N LEU A 61 1.61 -6.28 -2.86
CA LEU A 61 0.89 -7.43 -2.32
C LEU A 61 0.88 -7.40 -0.77
N ASP A 62 1.93 -6.85 -0.16
CA ASP A 62 2.01 -6.69 1.29
C ASP A 62 1.13 -5.53 1.81
N ASP A 63 1.00 -4.43 1.07
CA ASP A 63 0.05 -3.35 1.40
C ASP A 63 -1.39 -3.86 1.31
N LEU A 64 -1.72 -4.64 0.27
CA LEU A 64 -3.03 -5.29 0.14
C LEU A 64 -3.32 -6.27 1.28
N LYS A 65 -2.32 -7.03 1.73
CA LYS A 65 -2.48 -7.93 2.88
C LYS A 65 -2.70 -7.16 4.18
N HIS A 66 -1.94 -6.08 4.39
CA HIS A 66 -2.09 -5.22 5.56
C HIS A 66 -3.48 -4.57 5.60
N GLU A 67 -3.92 -4.03 4.48
CA GLU A 67 -5.26 -3.45 4.34
C GLU A 67 -6.35 -4.52 4.56
N ASN A 68 -6.20 -5.72 3.99
CA ASN A 68 -7.17 -6.80 4.18
C ASN A 68 -7.27 -7.23 5.65
N LEU A 69 -6.13 -7.34 6.34
CA LEU A 69 -6.08 -7.67 7.76
C LEU A 69 -6.78 -6.60 8.60
N TYR A 70 -6.46 -5.32 8.35
CA TYR A 70 -7.09 -4.19 9.02
C TYR A 70 -8.61 -4.17 8.81
N LEU A 71 -9.06 -4.30 7.56
CA LEU A 71 -10.49 -4.32 7.23
C LEU A 71 -11.23 -5.49 7.90
N ARG A 72 -10.61 -6.68 7.98
CA ARG A 72 -11.20 -7.83 8.68
C ARG A 72 -11.34 -7.58 10.17
N GLN A 73 -10.32 -7.02 10.81
CA GLN A 73 -10.36 -6.68 12.24
C GLN A 73 -11.45 -5.64 12.53
N GLU A 74 -11.53 -4.60 11.70
CA GLU A 74 -12.52 -3.55 11.87
C GLU A 74 -13.95 -4.06 11.63
N ASN A 75 -14.14 -4.92 10.63
CA ASN A 75 -15.43 -5.55 10.37
C ASN A 75 -15.87 -6.44 11.54
N GLN A 76 -14.95 -7.22 12.12
CA GLN A 76 -15.24 -8.01 13.31
C GLN A 76 -15.61 -7.12 14.52
N ARG A 77 -14.87 -6.02 14.72
CA ARG A 77 -15.14 -5.04 15.79
C ARG A 77 -16.52 -4.40 15.63
N LEU A 78 -16.88 -3.99 14.41
CA LEU A 78 -18.16 -3.38 14.09
C LEU A 78 -19.31 -4.37 14.25
N THR A 79 -19.13 -5.62 13.80
CA THR A 79 -20.12 -6.69 13.95
C THR A 79 -20.42 -6.95 15.43
N LYS A 80 -19.39 -7.06 16.27
CA LYS A 80 -19.58 -7.25 17.72
C LYS A 80 -20.35 -6.09 18.36
N LYS A 81 -20.01 -4.84 18.03
CA LYS A 81 -20.74 -3.67 18.53
C LYS A 81 -22.21 -3.66 18.08
N PHE A 82 -22.45 -4.10 16.85
CA PHE A 82 -23.80 -4.21 16.31
C PHE A 82 -24.63 -5.25 17.07
N GLU A 83 -24.04 -6.42 17.34
CA GLU A 83 -24.67 -7.47 18.15
C GLU A 83 -24.99 -6.99 19.57
N GLU A 84 -24.03 -6.38 20.26
CA GLU A 84 -24.21 -5.83 21.62
C GLU A 84 -25.34 -4.78 21.68
N LEU A 85 -25.38 -3.88 20.70
CA LEU A 85 -26.41 -2.85 20.62
C LEU A 85 -27.78 -3.47 20.35
N ASN A 86 -27.85 -4.43 19.44
CA ASN A 86 -29.09 -5.12 19.10
C ASN A 86 -29.62 -5.94 20.29
N GLU A 87 -28.75 -6.62 21.03
CA GLU A 87 -29.12 -7.29 22.29
C GLU A 87 -29.66 -6.32 23.32
N THR A 88 -29.01 -5.16 23.50
CA THR A 88 -29.45 -4.14 24.45
C THR A 88 -30.83 -3.60 24.05
N LEU A 89 -31.04 -3.36 22.76
CA LEU A 89 -32.30 -2.88 22.22
C LEU A 89 -33.42 -3.91 22.41
N GLN A 90 -33.14 -5.19 22.17
CA GLN A 90 -34.07 -6.29 22.45
C GLN A 90 -34.38 -6.42 23.94
N LYS A 91 -33.40 -6.28 24.83
CA LYS A 91 -33.61 -6.29 26.29
C LYS A 91 -34.50 -5.13 26.73
N LEU A 92 -34.33 -3.94 26.15
CA LEU A 92 -35.18 -2.78 26.43
C LEU A 92 -36.60 -2.94 25.87
N LEU A 93 -36.76 -3.54 24.69
CA LEU A 93 -38.08 -3.80 24.10
C LEU A 93 -38.85 -4.90 24.86
N ASN A 94 -38.12 -5.91 25.36
CA ASN A 94 -38.70 -7.07 26.04
C ASN A 94 -38.86 -6.86 27.55
N ASN A 95 -38.29 -5.79 28.12
CA ASN A 95 -38.66 -5.37 29.47
C ASN A 95 -40.00 -4.62 29.37
N PRO A 96 -41.11 -5.18 29.87
CA PRO A 96 -42.34 -4.41 29.95
C PRO A 96 -42.03 -3.26 30.90
N LEU A 97 -42.25 -2.04 30.39
CA LEU A 97 -42.34 -0.83 31.20
C LEU A 97 -42.99 -1.19 32.52
N ASP A 98 -42.28 -0.88 33.62
CA ASP A 98 -42.88 -0.78 34.94
C ASP A 98 -44.10 0.14 34.79
N SER A 99 -45.24 -0.50 34.57
CA SER A 99 -46.54 0.05 34.73
C SER A 99 -46.63 0.39 36.20
N LYS A 100 -46.39 1.65 36.55
CA LYS A 100 -47.13 2.34 37.61
C LYS A 100 -46.85 3.84 37.60
N PRO A 101 -47.80 4.67 38.06
CA PRO A 101 -48.72 4.42 39.19
C PRO A 101 -50.07 3.78 38.86
#